data_AF-A0AA47MM20-F1
#
_entry.id   AF-A0AA47MM20-F1
#
_cell.length_a   1.000
_cell.length_b   1.000
_cell.length_c   1.000
_cell.angle_alpha   90.00
_cell.angle_beta   90.00
_cell.angle_gamma   90.00
#
_symmetry.space_group_name_H-M   'P 1'
#
loop_
_entity.id
_entity.type
_entity.pdbx_description
1 polymer ?
#
loop_
_entity_poly.entity_id
_entity_poly.type
_entity_poly.pdbx_seq_one_letter_code
_entity_poly.pdbx_strand_id
1 'polypeptide(L)'
;MLITSTFLTEGISGWDILSNMGDGWRVEEVMTPHPNQGATQNFVSSYGPCMKAQLVDLRKKGYNNYLMDKVQPHIRISDWYAPRFDCASEYEMRVELLNKKKEAIHIFAPERVNFEQWNDQNWHEMTHVFKNYGPGVRYVHFVHGGRDRQYWKGWYGIRVTDSCVEICPSEGR
;
A
#
# COMPACT_ATOMS: atom_id res chain seq x y z
N MET A 1 -0.30 13.71 1.79
CA MET A 1 -0.48 12.24 1.87
C MET A 1 -1.79 11.93 2.58
N LEU A 2 -2.65 11.11 1.98
CA LEU A 2 -3.98 10.79 2.53
C LEU A 2 -3.99 9.53 3.38
N ILE A 3 -3.08 8.59 3.09
CA ILE A 3 -2.83 7.44 3.97
C ILE A 3 -2.25 7.95 5.29
N THR A 4 -2.76 7.44 6.40
CA THR A 4 -2.22 7.72 7.74
C THR A 4 -1.64 6.43 8.31
N SER A 5 -0.34 6.40 8.55
CA SER A 5 0.29 5.29 9.26
C SER A 5 1.13 5.85 10.39
N THR A 6 0.95 5.32 11.60
CA THR A 6 1.86 5.57 12.72
C THR A 6 2.45 4.23 13.13
N PHE A 7 3.78 4.16 13.15
CA PHE A 7 4.53 3.02 13.66
C PHE A 7 4.55 3.08 15.19
N LEU A 8 3.40 2.88 15.82
CA LEU A 8 3.32 2.88 17.27
C LEU A 8 3.81 1.54 17.81
N THR A 9 4.51 1.59 18.94
CA THR A 9 5.07 0.43 19.65
C THR A 9 4.03 -0.60 20.09
N GLU A 10 2.73 -0.28 20.02
CA GLU A 10 1.61 -1.15 20.39
C GLU A 10 0.76 -1.65 19.21
N GLY A 11 1.23 -1.49 17.97
CA GLY A 11 0.64 -2.19 16.82
C GLY A 11 0.40 -1.35 15.58
N ILE A 12 -0.23 -1.97 14.59
CA ILE A 12 -0.47 -1.44 13.24
C ILE A 12 -1.68 -0.50 13.30
N SER A 13 -1.50 0.66 13.93
CA SER A 13 -2.56 1.66 14.07
C SER A 13 -2.88 2.31 12.73
N GLY A 14 -4.17 2.51 12.46
CA GLY A 14 -4.66 3.14 11.22
C GLY A 14 -4.83 2.19 10.03
N TRP A 15 -4.58 0.88 10.18
CA TRP A 15 -4.86 -0.10 9.14
C TRP A 15 -5.87 -1.14 9.58
N ASP A 16 -6.76 -1.52 8.67
CA ASP A 16 -7.65 -2.67 8.81
C ASP A 16 -6.87 -3.93 8.40
N ILE A 17 -6.67 -4.86 9.33
CA ILE A 17 -5.97 -6.10 9.06
C ILE A 17 -6.92 -7.08 8.36
N LEU A 18 -6.67 -7.35 7.08
CA LEU A 18 -7.48 -8.28 6.26
C LEU A 18 -7.04 -9.73 6.44
N SER A 19 -5.73 -9.96 6.59
CA SER A 19 -5.16 -11.26 6.94
C SER A 19 -3.88 -11.09 7.76
N ASN A 20 -3.66 -12.00 8.70
CA ASN A 20 -2.52 -11.94 9.62
C ASN A 20 -1.99 -13.34 9.92
N MET A 21 -1.75 -14.13 8.87
CA MET A 21 -1.37 -15.53 9.00
C MET A 21 0.11 -15.68 9.44
N GLY A 22 0.51 -16.90 9.81
CA GLY A 22 1.84 -17.15 10.36
C GLY A 22 2.03 -16.49 11.71
N ASP A 23 3.18 -15.83 11.92
CA ASP A 23 3.44 -14.97 13.08
C ASP A 23 2.90 -13.54 12.88
N GLY A 24 2.14 -13.31 11.80
CA GLY A 24 1.47 -12.05 11.48
C GLY A 24 2.41 -10.94 11.03
N TRP A 25 1.90 -9.72 10.97
CA TRP A 25 2.65 -8.51 10.70
C TRP A 25 3.52 -8.10 11.89
N ARG A 26 4.72 -7.59 11.61
CA ARG A 26 5.58 -6.92 12.59
C ARG A 26 6.09 -5.59 12.05
N VAL A 27 6.40 -4.67 12.95
CA VAL A 27 7.12 -3.43 12.63
C VAL A 27 8.58 -3.62 12.99
N GLU A 28 9.48 -3.29 12.05
CA GLU A 28 10.93 -3.37 12.23
C GLU A 28 11.60 -2.11 11.66
N GLU A 29 12.85 -1.87 12.08
CA GLU A 29 13.70 -0.88 11.42
C GLU A 29 14.09 -1.36 10.01
N VAL A 30 14.33 -0.41 9.10
CA VAL A 30 14.71 -0.75 7.72
C VAL A 30 16.08 -1.44 7.69
N MET A 31 16.14 -2.63 7.08
CA MET A 31 17.39 -3.41 6.96
C MET A 31 18.35 -2.81 5.93
N THR A 32 17.81 -2.13 4.93
CA THR A 32 18.54 -1.45 3.86
C THR A 32 18.07 0.00 3.79
N PRO A 33 18.96 0.99 3.56
CA PRO A 33 18.57 2.39 3.49
C PRO A 33 17.47 2.62 2.45
N HIS A 34 16.38 3.24 2.89
CA HIS A 34 15.30 3.64 2.00
C HIS A 34 15.67 4.96 1.28
N PRO A 35 15.29 5.16 0.00
CA PRO A 35 15.57 6.40 -0.72
C PRO A 35 15.01 7.66 -0.04
N ASN A 36 13.83 7.55 0.57
CA ASN A 36 13.31 8.55 1.50
C ASN A 36 13.93 8.34 2.90
N GLN A 37 14.82 9.24 3.32
CA GLN A 37 15.54 9.18 4.60
C GLN A 37 14.62 9.26 5.84
N GLY A 38 13.39 9.75 5.69
CA GLY A 38 12.40 9.76 6.78
C GLY A 38 11.76 8.40 7.05
N ALA A 39 11.87 7.44 6.11
CA ALA A 39 11.33 6.10 6.26
C ALA A 39 12.34 5.20 7.00
N THR A 40 12.29 5.24 8.33
CA THR A 40 13.20 4.47 9.21
C THR A 40 12.63 3.13 9.66
N GLN A 41 11.33 2.91 9.46
CA GLN A 41 10.63 1.69 9.85
C GLN A 41 9.77 1.15 8.70
N ASN A 42 9.52 -0.16 8.73
CA ASN A 42 8.64 -0.83 7.79
C ASN A 42 7.77 -1.88 8.50
N PHE A 43 6.68 -2.26 7.84
CA PHE A 43 5.96 -3.49 8.18
C PHE A 43 6.62 -4.67 7.48
N VAL A 44 6.65 -5.84 8.10
CA VAL A 44 7.16 -7.08 7.51
C VAL A 44 6.13 -8.20 7.68
N SER A 45 5.85 -8.91 6.59
CA SER A 45 4.94 -10.06 6.61
C SER A 45 5.63 -11.34 7.07
N SER A 46 4.82 -12.32 7.47
CA SER A 46 5.28 -13.64 7.91
C SER A 46 5.20 -14.67 6.77
N TYR A 47 5.23 -15.95 7.13
CA TYR A 47 5.21 -17.10 6.22
C TYR A 47 3.81 -17.51 5.72
N GLY A 48 2.77 -16.87 6.26
CA GLY A 48 1.42 -16.92 5.71
C GLY A 48 1.02 -15.56 5.13
N PRO A 49 -0.05 -15.49 4.32
CA PRO A 49 -0.54 -14.22 3.79
C PRO A 49 -0.82 -13.19 4.89
N CYS A 50 -0.13 -12.07 4.85
CA CYS A 50 -0.41 -10.90 5.67
C CYS A 50 -0.86 -9.77 4.73
N MET A 51 -2.08 -9.28 4.91
CA MET A 51 -2.69 -8.23 4.09
C MET A 51 -3.31 -7.19 5.01
N LYS A 52 -3.10 -5.92 4.69
CA LYS A 52 -3.71 -4.80 5.42
C LYS A 52 -4.27 -3.76 4.47
N ALA A 53 -5.27 -3.04 4.93
CA ALA A 53 -6.03 -2.09 4.13
C ALA A 53 -6.24 -0.76 4.83
N GLN A 54 -6.43 0.29 4.04
CA GLN A 54 -6.95 1.56 4.54
C GLN A 54 -7.99 2.10 3.56
N LEU A 55 -9.14 2.49 4.11
CA LEU A 55 -10.20 3.15 3.36
C LEU A 55 -10.12 4.67 3.57
N VAL A 56 -9.67 5.38 2.55
CA VAL A 56 -9.60 6.84 2.54
C VAL A 56 -10.95 7.42 2.16
N ASP A 57 -11.58 8.16 3.08
CA ASP A 57 -12.77 8.99 2.79
C ASP A 57 -12.32 10.36 2.27
N LEU A 58 -12.50 10.57 0.96
CA LEU A 58 -12.03 11.78 0.28
C LEU A 58 -12.73 13.04 0.79
N ARG A 59 -14.01 12.94 1.17
CA ARG A 59 -14.76 14.08 1.70
C ARG A 59 -14.21 14.50 3.07
N LYS A 60 -13.90 13.54 3.94
CA LYS A 60 -13.25 13.82 5.24
C LYS A 60 -11.86 14.42 5.10
N LYS A 61 -11.18 14.18 3.98
CA LYS A 61 -9.88 14.79 3.64
C LYS A 61 -9.99 16.14 2.93
N GLY A 62 -11.21 16.67 2.73
CA GLY A 62 -11.46 17.99 2.15
C GLY A 62 -11.81 18.00 0.65
N TYR A 63 -11.84 16.84 0.00
CA TYR A 63 -12.16 16.74 -1.43
C TYR A 63 -13.67 16.53 -1.62
N ASN A 64 -14.37 17.62 -1.91
CA ASN A 64 -15.83 17.60 -2.05
C ASN A 64 -16.30 16.93 -3.35
N ASN A 65 -17.60 16.61 -3.42
CA ASN A 65 -18.21 15.93 -4.57
C ASN A 65 -18.03 16.69 -5.89
N TYR A 66 -18.15 18.02 -5.88
CA TYR A 66 -18.03 18.82 -7.10
C TYR A 66 -16.62 18.69 -7.70
N LEU A 67 -15.59 18.82 -6.86
CA LEU A 67 -14.20 18.64 -7.26
C LEU A 67 -13.99 17.24 -7.84
N MET A 68 -14.41 16.20 -7.11
CA MET A 68 -14.21 14.81 -7.53
C MET A 68 -15.00 14.45 -8.79
N ASP A 69 -16.17 15.03 -9.02
CA ASP A 69 -17.04 14.68 -10.15
C ASP A 69 -16.76 15.51 -11.41
N LYS A 70 -16.41 16.80 -11.26
CA LYS A 70 -16.27 17.75 -12.38
C LYS A 70 -14.82 18.01 -12.76
N VAL A 71 -13.95 18.24 -11.78
CA VAL A 71 -12.54 18.51 -12.04
C VAL A 71 -11.77 17.22 -12.25
N GLN A 72 -12.15 16.15 -11.54
CA GLN A 72 -11.52 14.84 -11.59
C GLN A 72 -9.98 14.91 -11.45
N PRO A 73 -9.46 15.52 -10.37
CA PRO A 73 -8.02 15.65 -10.15
C PRO A 73 -7.35 14.27 -10.15
N HIS A 74 -6.12 14.17 -10.64
CA HIS A 74 -5.42 12.90 -10.67
C HIS A 74 -5.29 12.30 -9.26
N ILE A 75 -5.53 11.00 -9.13
CA ILE A 75 -5.28 10.27 -7.88
C ILE A 75 -4.02 9.44 -8.09
N ARG A 76 -2.92 9.90 -7.51
CA ARG A 76 -1.64 9.18 -7.55
C ARG A 76 -1.55 8.27 -6.33
N ILE A 77 -1.13 7.04 -6.56
CA ILE A 77 -0.76 6.11 -5.51
C ILE A 77 0.70 5.72 -5.66
N SER A 78 1.35 5.47 -4.52
CA SER A 78 2.64 4.84 -4.47
C SER A 78 2.75 3.91 -3.27
N ASP A 79 3.61 2.91 -3.38
CA ASP A 79 3.95 2.00 -2.30
C ASP A 79 5.40 1.56 -2.44
N TRP A 80 6.11 1.45 -1.33
CA TRP A 80 7.47 0.96 -1.31
C TRP A 80 7.53 -0.42 -0.68
N TYR A 81 8.20 -1.34 -1.37
CA TYR A 81 8.31 -2.73 -0.94
C TYR A 81 9.72 -3.27 -1.20
N ALA A 82 10.16 -4.20 -0.35
CA ALA A 82 11.46 -4.84 -0.50
C ALA A 82 11.45 -6.28 0.02
N PRO A 83 12.09 -7.23 -0.68
CA PRO A 83 12.31 -8.58 -0.17
C PRO A 83 13.41 -8.59 0.90
N ARG A 84 13.65 -9.76 1.51
CA ARG A 84 14.90 -10.05 2.21
C ARG A 84 15.84 -10.82 1.28
N PHE A 85 17.16 -10.66 1.45
CA PHE A 85 18.11 -11.42 0.63
C PHE A 85 18.07 -12.93 0.93
N ASP A 86 17.76 -13.32 2.17
CA ASP A 86 17.84 -14.70 2.65
C ASP A 86 16.54 -15.49 2.48
N CYS A 87 15.47 -14.88 1.96
CA CYS A 87 14.20 -15.58 1.75
C CYS A 87 13.49 -15.11 0.46
N ALA A 88 12.93 -16.07 -0.28
CA ALA A 88 12.01 -15.76 -1.36
C ALA A 88 10.70 -15.23 -0.77
N SER A 89 10.11 -14.23 -1.40
CA SER A 89 8.88 -13.59 -0.92
C SER A 89 8.02 -13.13 -2.10
N GLU A 90 6.73 -12.91 -1.85
CA GLU A 90 5.82 -12.28 -2.81
C GLU A 90 5.22 -11.00 -2.24
N TYR A 91 5.02 -10.02 -3.13
CA TYR A 91 4.31 -8.77 -2.88
C TYR A 91 3.01 -8.73 -3.69
N GLU A 92 1.94 -8.24 -3.07
CA GLU A 92 0.64 -8.02 -3.69
C GLU A 92 0.07 -6.66 -3.28
N MET A 93 -0.56 -5.96 -4.23
CA MET A 93 -1.37 -4.78 -3.92
C MET A 93 -2.62 -4.68 -4.79
N ARG A 94 -3.62 -3.99 -4.24
CA ARG A 94 -4.87 -3.63 -4.92
C ARG A 94 -5.35 -2.28 -4.44
N VAL A 95 -5.64 -1.38 -5.37
CA VAL A 95 -6.24 -0.08 -5.07
C VAL A 95 -7.53 0.08 -5.86
N GLU A 96 -8.58 0.50 -5.17
CA GLU A 96 -9.89 0.68 -5.77
C GLU A 96 -10.41 2.09 -5.53
N LEU A 97 -10.90 2.73 -6.60
CA LEU A 97 -11.71 3.95 -6.48
C LEU A 97 -13.16 3.54 -6.30
N LEU A 98 -13.76 3.87 -5.16
CA LEU A 98 -15.09 3.42 -4.80
C LEU A 98 -16.12 4.55 -4.83
N ASN A 99 -17.36 4.21 -5.17
CA ASN A 99 -18.49 5.12 -5.12
C ASN A 99 -19.05 5.29 -3.69
N LYS A 100 -20.12 6.09 -3.53
CA LYS A 100 -20.78 6.31 -2.23
C LYS A 100 -21.31 5.05 -1.53
N LYS A 101 -21.59 3.98 -2.29
CA LYS A 101 -22.03 2.67 -1.80
C LYS A 101 -20.86 1.72 -1.52
N LYS A 102 -19.61 2.19 -1.66
CA LYS A 102 -18.37 1.40 -1.62
C LYS A 102 -18.27 0.34 -2.72
N GLU A 103 -18.94 0.56 -3.85
CA GLU A 103 -18.78 -0.28 -5.04
C GLU A 103 -17.62 0.25 -5.90
N ALA A 104 -16.81 -0.64 -6.46
CA ALA A 104 -15.66 -0.26 -7.27
C ALA A 104 -16.09 0.39 -8.60
N ILE A 105 -15.50 1.55 -8.89
CA ILE A 105 -15.59 2.24 -10.18
C ILE A 105 -14.36 1.89 -11.01
N HIS A 106 -13.17 1.94 -10.39
CA HIS A 106 -11.90 1.55 -10.99
C HIS A 106 -11.11 0.68 -10.04
N ILE A 107 -10.35 -0.25 -10.61
CA ILE A 107 -9.49 -1.18 -9.88
C ILE A 107 -8.11 -1.15 -10.53
N PHE A 108 -7.09 -0.91 -9.73
CA PHE A 108 -5.69 -1.18 -10.05
C PHE A 108 -5.23 -2.36 -9.21
N ALA A 109 -4.92 -3.47 -9.87
CA ALA A 109 -4.42 -4.70 -9.24
C ALA A 109 -3.36 -5.30 -10.17
N PRO A 110 -2.10 -4.86 -10.07
CA PRO A 110 -1.02 -5.40 -10.87
C PRO A 110 -0.78 -6.88 -10.52
N GLU A 111 -0.06 -7.59 -11.39
CA GLU A 111 0.38 -8.95 -11.07
C GLU A 111 1.26 -8.97 -9.82
N ARG A 112 1.20 -10.09 -9.08
CA ARG A 112 2.06 -10.29 -7.91
C ARG A 112 3.51 -10.24 -8.31
N VAL A 113 4.31 -9.53 -7.51
CA VAL A 113 5.75 -9.45 -7.71
C VAL A 113 6.40 -10.55 -6.87
N ASN A 114 7.18 -11.41 -7.53
CA ASN A 114 7.87 -12.52 -6.87
C ASN A 114 9.37 -12.20 -6.80
N PHE A 115 9.95 -12.44 -5.63
CA PHE A 115 11.38 -12.36 -5.40
C PHE A 115 11.92 -13.73 -5.03
N GLU A 116 13.05 -14.08 -5.60
CA GLU A 116 13.78 -15.31 -5.28
C GLU A 116 14.76 -15.05 -4.13
N GLN A 117 15.21 -16.14 -3.50
CA GLN A 117 16.28 -16.07 -2.51
C GLN A 117 17.58 -15.57 -3.16
N TRP A 118 18.45 -14.94 -2.38
CA TRP A 118 19.71 -14.33 -2.79
C TRP A 118 19.56 -13.16 -3.76
N ASN A 119 18.47 -12.41 -3.61
CA ASN A 119 18.24 -11.13 -4.27
C ASN A 119 19.07 -9.99 -3.64
N ASP A 120 19.00 -8.82 -4.25
CA ASP A 120 19.72 -7.60 -3.85
C ASP A 120 19.07 -6.82 -2.69
N GLN A 121 17.92 -7.29 -2.17
CA GLN A 121 17.15 -6.72 -1.06
C GLN A 121 16.83 -5.23 -1.21
N ASN A 122 16.80 -4.76 -2.47
CA ASN A 122 16.55 -3.38 -2.81
C ASN A 122 15.09 -2.99 -2.58
N TRP A 123 14.90 -1.70 -2.31
CA TRP A 123 13.58 -1.09 -2.28
C TRP A 123 13.10 -0.84 -3.71
N HIS A 124 11.85 -1.24 -3.96
CA HIS A 124 11.15 -1.01 -5.22
C HIS A 124 9.94 -0.11 -4.96
N GLU A 125 9.66 0.79 -5.91
CA GLU A 125 8.48 1.65 -5.86
C GLU A 125 7.44 1.15 -6.85
N MET A 126 6.22 0.90 -6.36
CA MET A 126 5.05 0.70 -7.19
C MET A 126 4.30 2.02 -7.29
N THR A 127 3.96 2.47 -8.50
CA THR A 127 3.19 3.71 -8.70
C THR A 127 2.06 3.52 -9.69
N HIS A 128 0.97 4.25 -9.50
CA HIS A 128 -0.13 4.32 -10.45
C HIS A 128 -0.85 5.68 -10.34
N VAL A 129 -1.41 6.14 -11.46
CA VAL A 129 -2.17 7.39 -11.50
C VAL A 129 -3.51 7.13 -12.16
N PHE A 130 -4.59 7.25 -11.39
CA PHE A 130 -5.93 7.27 -11.94
C PHE A 130 -6.21 8.64 -12.56
N LYS A 131 -6.55 8.65 -13.84
CA LYS A 131 -6.94 9.83 -14.61
C LYS A 131 -8.31 9.60 -15.23
N ASN A 132 -9.08 10.67 -15.45
CA ASN A 132 -10.37 10.62 -16.16
C ASN A 132 -11.29 9.50 -15.64
N TYR A 133 -11.31 9.27 -14.32
CA TYR A 133 -11.99 8.14 -13.70
C TYR A 133 -13.53 8.29 -13.68
N GLY A 134 -14.06 9.40 -14.19
CA GLY A 134 -15.49 9.68 -14.22
C GLY A 134 -16.04 10.17 -12.88
N PRO A 135 -17.31 10.60 -12.84
CA PRO A 135 -17.93 11.05 -11.61
C PRO A 135 -18.23 9.90 -10.66
N GLY A 136 -18.38 10.23 -9.37
CA GLY A 136 -18.91 9.32 -8.35
C GLY A 136 -17.88 8.76 -7.38
N VAL A 137 -16.58 8.98 -7.60
CA VAL A 137 -15.51 8.54 -6.67
C VAL A 137 -15.64 9.28 -5.33
N ARG A 138 -15.71 8.51 -4.24
CA ARG A 138 -15.83 9.01 -2.85
C ARG A 138 -14.80 8.41 -1.91
N TYR A 139 -14.30 7.22 -2.22
CA TYR A 139 -13.29 6.56 -1.41
C TYR A 139 -12.15 6.02 -2.26
N VAL A 140 -10.99 5.87 -1.63
CA VAL A 140 -9.89 5.06 -2.14
C VAL A 140 -9.68 3.92 -1.15
N HIS A 141 -9.82 2.68 -1.61
CA HIS A 141 -9.51 1.49 -0.81
C HIS A 141 -8.14 0.99 -1.22
N PHE A 142 -7.16 1.12 -0.33
CA PHE A 142 -5.78 0.74 -0.58
C PHE A 142 -5.47 -0.53 0.21
N VAL A 143 -5.07 -1.59 -0.49
CA VAL A 143 -4.72 -2.89 0.08
C VAL A 143 -3.34 -3.29 -0.41
N HIS A 144 -2.52 -3.79 0.50
CA HIS A 144 -1.24 -4.39 0.13
C HIS A 144 -0.79 -5.44 1.15
N GLY A 145 0.21 -6.20 0.77
CA GLY A 145 0.90 -7.12 1.64
C GLY A 145 1.61 -8.21 0.86
N GLY A 146 1.67 -9.39 1.46
CA GLY A 146 2.38 -10.52 0.88
C GLY A 146 2.74 -11.55 1.93
N ARG A 147 3.72 -12.38 1.61
CA ARG A 147 4.22 -13.46 2.47
C ARG A 147 5.61 -13.91 2.02
N ASP A 148 6.26 -14.69 2.88
CA ASP A 148 7.38 -15.50 2.43
C ASP A 148 6.93 -16.61 1.45
N ARG A 149 7.89 -17.23 0.78
CA ARG A 149 7.69 -18.39 -0.12
C ARG A 149 8.47 -19.63 0.32
N GLN A 150 9.11 -19.61 1.50
CA GLN A 150 9.87 -20.74 2.05
C GLN A 150 9.22 -21.39 3.28
N TYR A 151 8.12 -20.82 3.78
CA TYR A 151 7.42 -21.27 4.97
C TYR A 151 8.30 -21.27 6.24
N TRP A 152 9.16 -20.26 6.38
CA TRP A 152 10.07 -20.14 7.51
C TRP A 152 9.41 -19.38 8.65
N LYS A 153 9.35 -20.02 9.83
CA LYS A 153 8.78 -19.39 11.02
C LYS A 153 9.47 -18.05 11.32
N GLY A 154 8.70 -17.01 11.58
CA GLY A 154 9.17 -15.63 11.77
C GLY A 154 8.71 -14.66 10.66
N TRP A 155 9.49 -13.60 10.47
CA TRP A 155 9.18 -12.47 9.58
C TRP A 155 10.15 -12.42 8.40
N TYR A 156 10.04 -13.43 7.54
CA TYR A 156 10.85 -13.58 6.34
C TYR A 156 10.13 -13.17 5.04
N GLY A 157 8.93 -12.59 5.16
CA GLY A 157 8.13 -12.14 4.03
C GLY A 157 8.55 -10.77 3.50
N ILE A 158 7.64 -10.15 2.76
CA ILE A 158 7.86 -8.85 2.14
C ILE A 158 7.85 -7.73 3.19
N ARG A 159 8.74 -6.74 3.01
CA ARG A 159 8.76 -5.49 3.76
C ARG A 159 7.99 -4.43 2.98
N VAL A 160 7.14 -3.65 3.64
CA VAL A 160 6.38 -2.54 3.02
C VAL A 160 6.41 -1.27 3.88
N THR A 161 6.55 -0.11 3.25
CA THR A 161 6.55 1.20 3.92
C THR A 161 6.23 2.33 2.94
N ASP A 162 6.20 3.57 3.43
CA ASP A 162 6.05 4.81 2.65
C ASP A 162 4.88 4.80 1.64
N SER A 163 3.78 4.13 2.00
CA SER A 163 2.56 4.04 1.20
C SER A 163 1.87 5.39 1.11
N CYS A 164 1.54 5.82 -0.11
CA CYS A 164 0.95 7.13 -0.36
C CYS A 164 -0.30 7.03 -1.24
N VAL A 165 -1.30 7.84 -0.88
CA VAL A 165 -2.38 8.27 -1.76
C VAL A 165 -2.35 9.79 -1.77
N GLU A 166 -2.33 10.38 -2.97
CA GLU A 166 -2.25 11.82 -3.19
C GLU A 166 -3.25 12.26 -4.25
N ILE A 167 -3.86 13.42 -4.04
CA ILE A 167 -4.65 14.12 -5.05
C ILE A 167 -3.76 15.18 -5.68
N CYS A 168 -3.45 15.02 -6.95
CA CYS A 168 -2.64 15.95 -7.72
C CYS A 168 -3.56 16.79 -8.62
N PRO A 169 -3.20 18.05 -8.92
CA PRO A 169 -3.88 18.81 -9.96
C PRO A 169 -3.94 17.99 -11.26
N SER A 170 -5.10 17.98 -11.92
CA SER A 170 -5.15 17.58 -13.32
C SER A 170 -4.28 18.56 -14.10
N GLU A 171 -3.39 18.08 -14.96
CA GLU A 171 -2.60 18.98 -15.81
C GLU A 171 -3.57 19.89 -16.57
N GLY A 172 -3.41 21.19 -16.39
CA GLY A 172 -4.22 22.19 -17.07
C GLY A 172 -4.03 22.06 -18.57
N ARG A 173 -5.15 22.08 -19.31
CA ARG A 173 -5.11 22.50 -20.71
C ARG A 173 -4.83 24.00 -20.78
#